data_AF-A0A1Z9UJH1-F1
#
_entry.id   AF-A0A1Z9UJH1-F1
#
_cell.length_a   1.000
_cell.length_b   1.000
_cell.length_c   1.000
_cell.angle_alpha   90.00
_cell.angle_beta   90.00
_cell.angle_gamma   90.00
#
_symmetry.space_group_name_H-M   'P 1'
#
loop_
_entity.id
_entity.type
_entity.pdbx_description
1 polymer ?
#
loop_
_entity_poly.entity_id
_entity_poly.type
_entity_poly.pdbx_seq_one_letter_code
_entity_poly.pdbx_strand_id
1 'polypeptide(L)'
;MKKNITIKNNIPTTFLKNKRINSSNLIISNTLNNIFREINNKEDTFHLLSKKYKFSFKVKSLKKFRKFKKVIIIGMGGSILGTKTIYSFLGHKVKKKFLFLDNLNEEIIKDLEENKKRANSLFVIVSKSGNTIETLTNINLLKRGKLNHLNTIIITEKNNNTLNSLSKKMKVSTIEHKNYIGGRYSVLSETGMIPAYFMGLKIKDFRKNILDYFKKKEKKIVNRECFKNNRNLFKQTDQFNYFIKL
;
A
#
# COMPACT_ATOMS: atom_id res chain seq x y z
N MET A 1 -0.02 -29.51 13.04
CA MET A 1 -0.49 -28.84 14.28
C MET A 1 -1.08 -27.47 13.95
N LYS A 2 -2.40 -27.28 14.11
CA LYS A 2 -3.06 -25.97 13.97
C LYS A 2 -2.81 -25.15 15.23
N LYS A 3 -1.91 -24.17 15.20
CA LYS A 3 -1.80 -23.17 16.28
C LYS A 3 -2.92 -22.15 16.09
N ASN A 4 -3.97 -22.29 16.89
CA ASN A 4 -5.00 -21.26 17.03
C ASN A 4 -4.36 -20.02 17.64
N ILE A 5 -4.43 -18.88 16.94
CA ILE A 5 -3.99 -17.59 17.46
C ILE A 5 -5.05 -17.10 18.44
N THR A 6 -4.78 -17.19 19.73
CA THR A 6 -5.67 -16.67 20.78
C THR A 6 -5.33 -15.20 21.02
N ILE A 7 -6.13 -14.28 20.47
CA ILE A 7 -6.00 -12.84 20.72
C ILE A 7 -6.62 -12.54 22.10
N LYS A 8 -5.80 -12.51 23.17
CA LYS A 8 -6.25 -12.04 24.49
C LYS A 8 -6.29 -10.51 24.50
N ASN A 9 -7.50 -9.95 24.63
CA ASN A 9 -7.72 -8.51 24.79
C ASN A 9 -7.51 -8.12 26.26
N ASN A 10 -6.39 -7.46 26.59
CA ASN A 10 -6.06 -6.99 27.95
C ASN A 10 -6.72 -5.64 28.31
N ILE A 11 -7.97 -5.41 27.92
CA ILE A 11 -8.62 -4.10 28.09
C ILE A 11 -9.84 -4.22 29.02
N PRO A 12 -9.93 -3.42 30.10
CA PRO A 12 -10.94 -3.57 31.14
C PRO A 12 -12.38 -3.55 30.60
N THR A 13 -13.20 -4.49 31.08
CA THR A 13 -14.61 -4.67 30.67
C THR A 13 -15.52 -3.50 31.05
N THR A 14 -15.13 -2.71 32.06
CA THR A 14 -15.83 -1.50 32.50
C THR A 14 -15.84 -0.39 31.44
N PHE A 15 -14.84 -0.34 30.55
CA PHE A 15 -14.77 0.65 29.46
C PHE A 15 -15.82 0.43 28.36
N LEU A 16 -16.48 -0.74 28.34
CA LEU A 16 -17.40 -1.17 27.28
C LEU A 16 -18.89 -0.90 27.58
N LYS A 17 -19.27 -0.58 28.82
CA LYS A 17 -20.69 -0.50 29.26
C LYS A 17 -21.35 0.89 29.08
N ASN A 18 -20.75 1.81 28.32
CA ASN A 18 -21.22 3.20 28.27
C ASN A 18 -22.32 3.41 27.19
N LYS A 19 -23.47 4.02 27.52
CA LYS A 19 -24.62 4.27 26.61
C LYS A 19 -24.26 4.97 25.29
N ARG A 20 -23.18 5.79 25.27
CA ARG A 20 -22.63 6.44 24.06
C ARG A 20 -22.08 5.46 23.01
N ILE A 21 -21.76 4.21 23.39
CA ILE A 21 -21.24 3.18 22.48
C ILE A 21 -22.35 2.59 21.60
N ASN A 22 -23.61 2.60 22.06
CA ASN A 22 -24.74 2.05 21.31
C ASN A 22 -25.17 2.95 20.14
N SER A 23 -25.23 4.28 20.34
CA SER A 23 -25.51 5.22 19.25
C SER A 23 -24.39 5.21 18.20
N SER A 24 -23.13 5.07 18.62
CA SER A 24 -21.99 4.97 17.71
C SER A 24 -21.96 3.67 16.90
N ASN A 25 -22.50 2.57 17.43
CA ASN A 25 -22.66 1.32 16.68
C ASN A 25 -23.69 1.44 15.55
N LEU A 26 -24.78 2.17 15.79
CA LEU A 26 -25.79 2.46 14.76
C LEU A 26 -25.19 3.30 13.62
N ILE A 27 -24.47 4.38 13.98
CA ILE A 27 -23.78 5.25 13.02
C ILE A 27 -22.82 4.44 12.15
N ILE A 28 -21.95 3.62 12.75
CA ILE A 28 -21.00 2.78 11.99
C ILE A 28 -21.73 1.81 11.07
N SER A 29 -22.81 1.18 11.57
CA SER A 29 -23.57 0.25 10.75
C SER A 29 -24.20 0.93 9.53
N ASN A 30 -24.71 2.15 9.70
CA ASN A 30 -25.27 2.95 8.62
C ASN A 30 -24.18 3.39 7.63
N THR A 31 -23.04 3.87 8.13
CA THR A 31 -21.89 4.23 7.29
C THR A 31 -21.37 3.05 6.49
N LEU A 32 -21.19 1.87 7.10
CA LEU A 32 -20.77 0.66 6.40
C LEU A 32 -21.80 0.22 5.35
N ASN A 33 -23.10 0.28 5.68
CA ASN A 33 -24.16 -0.03 4.73
C ASN A 33 -24.13 0.92 3.52
N ASN A 34 -23.92 2.23 3.75
CA ASN A 34 -23.78 3.20 2.67
C ASN A 34 -22.54 2.94 1.82
N ILE A 35 -21.38 2.66 2.45
CA ILE A 35 -20.16 2.25 1.72
C ILE A 35 -20.45 1.03 0.85
N PHE A 36 -21.06 -0.03 1.38
CA PHE A 36 -21.36 -1.23 0.60
C PHE A 36 -22.34 -0.99 -0.55
N ARG A 37 -23.30 -0.07 -0.39
CA ARG A 37 -24.22 0.33 -1.45
C ARG A 37 -23.49 1.09 -2.56
N GLU A 38 -22.61 2.04 -2.19
CA GLU A 38 -21.91 2.91 -3.14
C GLU A 38 -20.66 2.28 -3.77
N ILE A 39 -20.13 1.20 -3.18
CA ILE A 39 -18.81 0.63 -3.52
C ILE A 39 -18.59 0.30 -5.01
N ASN A 40 -19.67 0.04 -5.74
CA ASN A 40 -19.63 -0.31 -7.15
C ASN A 40 -19.81 0.88 -8.09
N ASN A 41 -20.31 2.01 -7.58
CA ASN A 41 -20.77 3.14 -8.36
C ASN A 41 -19.89 4.39 -8.13
N LYS A 42 -19.23 4.46 -6.97
CA LYS A 42 -18.39 5.59 -6.58
C LYS A 42 -16.92 5.23 -6.73
N GLU A 43 -16.18 6.07 -7.43
CA GLU A 43 -14.73 6.01 -7.52
C GLU A 43 -14.11 6.65 -6.26
N ASP A 44 -14.17 5.93 -5.14
CA ASP A 44 -13.50 6.29 -3.90
C ASP A 44 -12.52 5.20 -3.45
N THR A 45 -11.87 5.39 -2.31
CA THR A 45 -10.90 4.42 -1.78
C THR A 45 -11.55 3.04 -1.51
N PHE A 46 -12.84 2.96 -1.19
CA PHE A 46 -13.54 1.71 -0.93
C PHE A 46 -13.86 0.94 -2.22
N HIS A 47 -13.91 1.62 -3.37
CA HIS A 47 -13.99 0.96 -4.68
C HIS A 47 -12.91 -0.11 -4.86
N LEU A 48 -11.76 0.05 -4.20
CA LEU A 48 -10.68 -0.93 -4.20
C LEU A 48 -11.12 -2.32 -3.69
N LEU A 49 -12.12 -2.39 -2.83
CA LEU A 49 -12.65 -3.64 -2.29
C LEU A 49 -13.71 -4.26 -3.21
N SER A 50 -14.21 -3.50 -4.20
CA SER A 50 -15.20 -3.97 -5.17
C SER A 50 -14.63 -5.06 -6.08
N LYS A 51 -15.49 -6.03 -6.43
CA LYS A 51 -15.22 -7.00 -7.51
C LYS A 51 -15.15 -6.32 -8.89
N LYS A 52 -15.72 -5.13 -9.04
CA LYS A 52 -15.70 -4.32 -10.27
C LYS A 52 -14.44 -3.47 -10.43
N TYR A 53 -13.56 -3.42 -9.42
CA TYR A 53 -12.30 -2.67 -9.50
C TYR A 53 -11.46 -3.12 -10.70
N LYS A 54 -11.13 -2.18 -11.60
CA LYS A 54 -10.31 -2.43 -12.78
C LYS A 54 -8.90 -1.88 -12.57
N PHE A 55 -7.91 -2.76 -12.57
CA PHE A 55 -6.51 -2.38 -12.52
C PHE A 55 -6.08 -1.60 -13.76
N SER A 56 -5.16 -0.65 -13.58
CA SER A 56 -4.50 0.04 -14.69
C SER A 56 -3.41 -0.77 -15.40
N PHE A 57 -3.34 -2.09 -15.17
CA PHE A 57 -2.40 -2.99 -15.82
C PHE A 57 -3.04 -4.34 -16.17
N LYS A 58 -2.44 -5.04 -17.15
CA LYS A 58 -2.78 -6.43 -17.50
C LYS A 58 -1.64 -7.34 -17.05
N VAL A 59 -1.94 -8.48 -16.42
CA VAL A 59 -0.91 -9.45 -15.98
C VAL A 59 0.02 -9.87 -17.14
N LYS A 60 -0.51 -9.95 -18.37
CA LYS A 60 0.28 -10.25 -19.58
C LYS A 60 1.43 -9.25 -19.79
N SER A 61 1.21 -7.95 -19.54
CA SER A 61 2.26 -6.93 -19.72
C SER A 61 3.39 -7.04 -18.69
N LEU A 62 3.12 -7.66 -17.54
CA LEU A 62 4.12 -7.89 -16.49
C LEU A 62 5.00 -9.13 -16.73
N LYS A 63 4.58 -10.05 -17.61
CA LYS A 63 5.31 -11.31 -17.87
C LYS A 63 6.76 -11.07 -18.32
N LYS A 64 7.01 -10.04 -19.12
CA LYS A 64 8.36 -9.69 -19.62
C LYS A 64 9.37 -9.39 -18.50
N PHE A 65 8.90 -8.97 -17.33
CA PHE A 65 9.74 -8.67 -16.17
C PHE A 65 9.94 -9.89 -15.24
N ARG A 66 9.36 -11.07 -15.53
CA ARG A 66 9.52 -12.25 -14.67
C ARG A 66 10.95 -12.79 -14.64
N LYS A 67 11.76 -12.50 -15.66
CA LYS A 67 13.17 -12.93 -15.77
C LYS A 67 14.08 -12.41 -14.66
N PHE A 68 13.74 -11.27 -14.05
CA PHE A 68 14.54 -10.66 -12.99
C PHE A 68 14.44 -11.45 -11.68
N LYS A 69 15.57 -11.84 -11.09
CA LYS A 69 15.60 -12.61 -9.83
C LYS A 69 15.48 -11.74 -8.58
N LYS A 70 15.84 -10.46 -8.71
CA LYS A 70 15.74 -9.43 -7.65
C LYS A 70 14.70 -8.38 -8.06
N VAL A 71 13.89 -7.95 -7.11
CA VAL A 71 12.92 -6.85 -7.27
C VAL A 71 13.26 -5.77 -6.25
N ILE A 72 13.48 -4.56 -6.73
CA ILE A 72 13.82 -3.38 -5.92
C ILE A 72 12.61 -2.45 -5.99
N ILE A 73 11.96 -2.25 -4.85
CA ILE A 73 10.84 -1.33 -4.72
C ILE A 73 11.39 0.00 -4.21
N ILE A 74 11.09 1.09 -4.91
CA ILE A 74 11.52 2.45 -4.54
C ILE A 74 10.28 3.28 -4.29
N GLY A 75 10.15 3.84 -3.10
CA GLY A 75 9.00 4.66 -2.75
C GLY A 75 8.93 4.90 -1.25
N MET A 76 8.07 5.82 -0.83
CA MET A 76 7.96 6.21 0.59
C MET A 76 6.57 5.99 1.16
N GLY A 77 6.51 5.69 2.47
CA GLY A 77 5.28 5.56 3.24
C GLY A 77 4.28 4.58 2.64
N GLY A 78 3.06 5.06 2.38
CA GLY A 78 1.98 4.24 1.81
C GLY A 78 2.32 3.56 0.48
N SER A 79 3.24 4.15 -0.29
CA SER A 79 3.70 3.60 -1.59
C SER A 79 4.47 2.28 -1.45
N ILE A 80 5.04 1.99 -0.28
CA ILE A 80 5.93 0.85 -0.06
C ILE A 80 5.54 -0.01 1.15
N LEU A 81 4.99 0.58 2.21
CA LEU A 81 4.69 -0.12 3.47
C LEU A 81 3.71 -1.27 3.24
N GLY A 82 2.66 -1.08 2.44
CA GLY A 82 1.72 -2.16 2.12
C GLY A 82 2.42 -3.35 1.47
N THR A 83 3.33 -3.09 0.54
CA THR A 83 4.13 -4.12 -0.13
C THR A 83 5.10 -4.80 0.84
N LYS A 84 5.77 -4.02 1.71
CA LYS A 84 6.62 -4.57 2.78
C LYS A 84 5.83 -5.51 3.69
N THR A 85 4.60 -5.15 4.06
CA THR A 85 3.73 -6.01 4.87
C THR A 85 3.41 -7.31 4.17
N ILE A 86 3.03 -7.28 2.88
CA ILE A 86 2.79 -8.50 2.10
C ILE A 86 4.04 -9.38 2.07
N TYR A 87 5.21 -8.78 1.82
CA TYR A 87 6.48 -9.50 1.78
C TYR A 87 6.86 -10.07 3.15
N SER A 88 6.69 -9.32 4.24
CA SER A 88 6.99 -9.79 5.59
C SER A 88 6.11 -10.98 5.97
N PHE A 89 4.81 -10.91 5.65
CA PHE A 89 3.86 -11.98 5.96
C PHE A 89 4.07 -13.25 5.11
N LEU A 90 4.37 -13.08 3.82
CA LEU A 90 4.44 -14.18 2.86
C LEU A 90 5.86 -14.54 2.40
N GLY A 91 6.89 -13.89 2.97
CA GLY A 91 8.28 -13.96 2.51
C GLY A 91 8.83 -15.38 2.44
N HIS A 92 8.42 -16.25 3.35
CA HIS A 92 8.78 -17.67 3.37
C HIS A 92 8.35 -18.44 2.10
N LYS A 93 7.37 -17.94 1.33
CA LYS A 93 6.93 -18.50 0.04
C LYS A 93 7.54 -17.78 -1.17
N VAL A 94 8.21 -16.66 -0.96
CA VAL A 94 8.72 -15.81 -2.04
C VAL A 94 10.10 -16.29 -2.48
N LYS A 95 10.20 -16.76 -3.72
CA LYS A 95 11.48 -17.25 -4.30
C LYS A 95 12.43 -16.14 -4.74
N LYS A 96 11.91 -14.94 -5.01
CA LYS A 96 12.69 -13.79 -5.49
C LYS A 96 13.22 -12.97 -4.32
N LYS A 97 14.38 -12.35 -4.50
CA LYS A 97 14.91 -11.40 -3.51
C LYS A 97 14.20 -10.06 -3.66
N PHE A 98 13.61 -9.54 -2.58
CA PHE A 98 13.06 -8.19 -2.54
C PHE A 98 13.97 -7.27 -1.73
N LEU A 99 14.17 -6.06 -2.25
CA LEU A 99 14.83 -4.96 -1.55
C LEU A 99 13.90 -3.75 -1.61
N PHE A 100 13.88 -2.97 -0.53
CA PHE A 100 13.02 -1.82 -0.39
C PHE A 100 13.87 -0.59 -0.12
N LEU A 101 13.69 0.45 -0.92
CA LEU A 101 14.36 1.74 -0.80
C LEU A 101 13.31 2.80 -0.43
N ASP A 102 13.15 3.01 0.88
CA ASP A 102 12.26 4.00 1.49
C ASP A 102 12.99 4.96 2.43
N ASN A 103 14.30 5.06 2.27
CA ASN A 103 15.15 6.03 2.91
C ASN A 103 16.28 6.40 1.94
N LEU A 104 17.12 7.35 2.34
CA LEU A 104 18.31 7.76 1.60
C LEU A 104 19.54 7.03 2.18
N ASN A 105 19.59 5.70 2.02
CA ASN A 105 20.75 4.93 2.45
C ASN A 105 21.76 4.81 1.30
N GLU A 106 22.82 5.62 1.38
CA GLU A 106 23.87 5.67 0.36
C GLU A 106 24.66 4.35 0.23
N GLU A 107 24.86 3.61 1.32
CA GLU A 107 25.60 2.34 1.28
C GLU A 107 24.86 1.29 0.45
N ILE A 108 23.54 1.17 0.66
CA ILE A 108 22.70 0.27 -0.13
C ILE A 108 22.75 0.65 -1.61
N ILE A 109 22.77 1.95 -1.91
CA ILE A 109 22.84 2.44 -3.29
C ILE A 109 24.20 2.14 -3.91
N LYS A 110 25.31 2.44 -3.23
CA LYS A 110 26.68 2.12 -3.68
C LYS A 110 26.83 0.62 -3.95
N ASP A 111 26.34 -0.22 -3.04
CA ASP A 111 26.35 -1.67 -3.19
C ASP A 111 25.46 -2.14 -4.38
N LEU A 112 24.41 -1.40 -4.75
CA LEU A 112 23.64 -1.64 -5.98
C LEU A 112 24.39 -1.19 -7.25
N GLU A 113 25.21 -0.14 -7.16
CA GLU A 113 26.02 0.39 -8.26
C GLU A 113 27.22 -0.51 -8.61
N GLU A 114 28.04 -0.85 -7.61
CA GLU A 114 29.33 -1.54 -7.78
C GLU A 114 29.17 -3.00 -8.24
N ASN A 115 28.10 -3.66 -7.80
CA ASN A 115 27.88 -5.06 -8.12
C ASN A 115 27.35 -5.27 -9.55
N LYS A 116 28.24 -5.53 -10.52
CA LYS A 116 27.88 -5.87 -11.93
C LYS A 116 26.88 -7.04 -12.04
N LYS A 117 26.95 -8.04 -11.13
CA LYS A 117 25.97 -9.15 -11.06
C LYS A 117 24.54 -8.71 -10.72
N ARG A 118 24.33 -7.50 -10.16
CA ARG A 118 23.01 -6.94 -9.83
C ARG A 118 22.30 -6.24 -10.99
N ALA A 119 22.92 -6.20 -12.18
CA ALA A 119 22.30 -5.74 -13.42
C ALA A 119 21.01 -6.50 -13.79
N ASN A 120 20.73 -7.65 -13.16
CA ASN A 120 19.50 -8.42 -13.35
C ASN A 120 18.44 -8.15 -12.25
N SER A 121 18.15 -6.87 -11.99
CA SER A 121 17.10 -6.43 -11.05
C SER A 121 15.95 -5.74 -11.77
N LEU A 122 14.73 -5.99 -11.32
CA LEU A 122 13.54 -5.22 -11.68
C LEU A 122 13.37 -4.07 -10.69
N PHE A 123 13.22 -2.85 -11.18
CA PHE A 123 12.92 -1.67 -10.38
C PHE A 123 11.43 -1.34 -10.50
N VAL A 124 10.74 -1.25 -9.37
CA VAL A 124 9.35 -0.79 -9.28
C VAL A 124 9.34 0.49 -8.47
N ILE A 125 9.18 1.60 -9.15
CA ILE A 125 9.16 2.94 -8.57
C ILE A 125 7.71 3.32 -8.29
N VAL A 126 7.40 3.74 -7.07
CA VAL A 126 6.05 4.05 -6.63
C VAL A 126 6.03 5.40 -5.92
N SER A 127 5.28 6.35 -6.48
CA SER A 127 4.91 7.60 -5.81
C SER A 127 3.63 8.11 -6.45
N LYS A 128 2.57 8.28 -5.64
CA LYS A 128 1.29 8.79 -6.15
C LYS A 128 1.45 10.18 -6.77
N SER A 129 2.01 11.14 -6.02
CA SER A 129 2.19 12.51 -6.51
C SER A 129 3.20 12.62 -7.65
N GLY A 130 4.11 11.64 -7.76
CA GLY A 130 5.20 11.65 -8.74
C GLY A 130 6.31 12.66 -8.45
N ASN A 131 6.22 13.37 -7.31
CA ASN A 131 7.14 14.44 -6.91
C ASN A 131 7.77 14.20 -5.52
N THR A 132 7.60 13.01 -4.93
CA THR A 132 8.20 12.66 -3.63
C THR A 132 9.72 12.78 -3.70
N ILE A 133 10.30 13.71 -2.92
CA ILE A 133 11.72 14.09 -3.01
C ILE A 133 12.62 12.88 -2.77
N GLU A 134 12.36 12.10 -1.72
CA GLU A 134 13.16 10.93 -1.36
C GLU A 134 13.16 9.88 -2.48
N THR A 135 11.99 9.64 -3.10
CA THR A 135 11.86 8.75 -4.25
C THR A 135 12.67 9.27 -5.44
N LEU A 136 12.57 10.57 -5.74
CA LEU A 136 13.29 11.19 -6.85
C LEU A 136 14.81 11.18 -6.64
N THR A 137 15.26 11.44 -5.42
CA THR A 137 16.67 11.37 -5.02
C THR A 137 17.21 9.95 -5.18
N ASN A 138 16.52 8.94 -4.67
CA ASN A 138 16.90 7.53 -4.85
C ASN A 138 17.00 7.14 -6.34
N ILE A 139 16.06 7.59 -7.16
CA ILE A 139 16.12 7.38 -8.61
C ILE A 139 17.34 8.08 -9.21
N ASN A 140 17.61 9.33 -8.80
CA ASN A 140 18.72 10.10 -9.32
C ASN A 140 20.07 9.46 -9.01
N LEU A 141 20.24 8.95 -7.80
CA LEU A 141 21.44 8.24 -7.41
C LEU A 141 21.60 6.94 -8.20
N LEU A 142 20.51 6.19 -8.45
CA LEU A 142 20.54 4.94 -9.22
C LEU A 142 20.62 5.12 -10.75
N LYS A 143 20.41 6.35 -11.26
CA LYS A 143 20.27 6.63 -12.70
C LYS A 143 21.56 6.46 -13.49
N ARG A 144 22.72 6.32 -12.85
CA ARG A 144 24.03 6.04 -13.48
C ARG A 144 24.10 4.62 -14.08
N GLY A 145 23.21 4.31 -15.03
CA GLY A 145 23.27 3.12 -15.88
C GLY A 145 22.45 1.90 -15.45
N LYS A 146 21.72 1.94 -14.31
CA LYS A 146 20.95 0.78 -13.83
C LYS A 146 19.48 0.77 -14.26
N LEU A 147 18.85 1.92 -14.42
CA LEU A 147 17.42 2.04 -14.76
C LEU A 147 17.22 2.19 -16.27
N ASN A 148 16.39 1.34 -16.87
CA ASN A 148 16.00 1.43 -18.28
C ASN A 148 14.59 0.83 -18.54
N HIS A 149 14.09 0.98 -19.75
CA HIS A 149 12.75 0.52 -20.15
C HIS A 149 12.53 -1.01 -20.05
N LEU A 150 13.60 -1.82 -20.06
CA LEU A 150 13.51 -3.27 -19.97
C LEU A 150 13.38 -3.77 -18.54
N ASN A 151 13.77 -2.97 -17.55
CA ASN A 151 13.87 -3.37 -16.16
C ASN A 151 13.18 -2.42 -15.17
N THR A 152 12.42 -1.43 -15.65
CA THR A 152 11.79 -0.42 -14.81
C THR A 152 10.28 -0.33 -15.05
N ILE A 153 9.52 -0.27 -13.95
CA ILE A 153 8.09 0.02 -13.90
C ILE A 153 7.89 1.24 -13.00
N ILE A 154 7.14 2.23 -13.46
CA ILE A 154 6.74 3.39 -12.66
C ILE A 154 5.25 3.30 -12.36
N ILE A 155 4.88 3.50 -11.09
CA ILE A 155 3.50 3.59 -10.63
C ILE A 155 3.29 5.00 -10.06
N THR A 156 2.51 5.82 -10.76
CA THR A 156 2.27 7.23 -10.41
C THR A 156 0.89 7.68 -10.88
N GLU A 157 0.34 8.73 -10.28
CA GLU A 157 -0.93 9.33 -10.72
C GLU A 157 -0.77 9.97 -12.10
N LYS A 158 -1.84 9.94 -12.91
CA LYS A 158 -1.87 10.65 -14.19
C LYS A 158 -2.05 12.14 -13.94
N ASN A 159 -0.94 12.84 -13.77
CA ASN A 159 -0.87 14.29 -13.66
C ASN A 159 0.44 14.80 -14.28
N ASN A 160 0.60 16.11 -14.44
CA ASN A 160 1.87 16.71 -14.82
C ASN A 160 2.85 16.65 -13.63
N ASN A 161 3.63 15.58 -13.55
CA ASN A 161 4.59 15.33 -12.46
C ASN A 161 5.93 14.77 -12.99
N THR A 162 6.96 14.87 -12.14
CA THR A 162 8.34 14.54 -12.51
C THR A 162 8.48 13.07 -12.90
N LEU A 163 7.82 12.14 -12.21
CA LEU A 163 7.85 10.72 -12.59
C LEU A 163 7.21 10.46 -13.97
N ASN A 164 6.11 11.13 -14.32
CA ASN A 164 5.50 11.01 -15.64
C ASN A 164 6.43 11.54 -16.73
N SER A 165 7.01 12.73 -16.54
CA SER A 165 7.99 13.31 -17.48
C SER A 165 9.22 12.41 -17.64
N LEU A 166 9.72 11.87 -16.53
CA LEU A 166 10.83 10.92 -16.54
C LEU A 166 10.45 9.64 -17.30
N SER A 167 9.24 9.14 -17.10
CA SER A 167 8.81 7.89 -17.72
C SER A 167 8.77 7.98 -19.24
N LYS A 168 8.29 9.14 -19.76
CA LYS A 168 8.29 9.46 -21.18
C LYS A 168 9.71 9.53 -21.73
N LYS A 169 10.60 10.28 -21.06
CA LYS A 169 12.00 10.43 -21.48
C LYS A 169 12.74 9.08 -21.56
N MET A 170 12.49 8.19 -20.59
CA MET A 170 13.14 6.88 -20.52
C MET A 170 12.37 5.76 -21.26
N LYS A 171 11.19 6.04 -21.81
CA LYS A 171 10.28 5.07 -22.45
C LYS A 171 9.95 3.85 -21.56
N VAL A 172 9.87 4.05 -20.25
CA VAL A 172 9.58 2.97 -19.28
C VAL A 172 8.09 2.67 -19.20
N SER A 173 7.74 1.49 -18.69
CA SER A 173 6.33 1.11 -18.50
C SER A 173 5.73 1.89 -17.32
N THR A 174 4.74 2.73 -17.58
CA THR A 174 4.01 3.50 -16.56
C THR A 174 2.65 2.88 -16.28
N ILE A 175 2.30 2.76 -15.00
CA ILE A 175 1.03 2.25 -14.52
C ILE A 175 0.40 3.33 -13.65
N GLU A 176 -0.86 3.64 -13.92
CA GLU A 176 -1.58 4.67 -13.19
C GLU A 176 -1.87 4.24 -11.75
N HIS A 177 -1.48 5.08 -10.80
CA HIS A 177 -2.07 5.12 -9.48
C HIS A 177 -3.39 5.89 -9.56
N LYS A 178 -4.51 5.26 -9.21
CA LYS A 178 -5.82 5.93 -9.23
C LYS A 178 -5.83 7.14 -8.29
N ASN A 179 -6.35 8.26 -8.75
CA ASN A 179 -6.42 9.52 -8.01
C ASN A 179 -7.29 9.41 -6.73
N TYR A 180 -8.38 8.64 -6.81
CA TYR A 180 -9.30 8.40 -5.69
C TYR A 180 -8.78 7.41 -4.63
N ILE A 181 -7.61 6.81 -4.84
CA ILE A 181 -6.96 5.94 -3.87
C ILE A 181 -5.86 6.73 -3.16
N GLY A 182 -5.96 6.89 -1.84
CA GLY A 182 -4.87 7.43 -1.03
C GLY A 182 -3.72 6.43 -0.90
N GLY A 183 -2.47 6.89 -0.85
CA GLY A 183 -1.31 5.99 -0.76
C GLY A 183 -1.32 5.08 0.48
N ARG A 184 -1.86 5.53 1.62
CA ARG A 184 -2.00 4.68 2.82
C ARG A 184 -2.99 3.51 2.64
N TYR A 185 -3.85 3.59 1.63
CA TYR A 185 -4.90 2.60 1.35
C TYR A 185 -4.65 1.82 0.05
N SER A 186 -3.51 2.04 -0.62
CA SER A 186 -3.25 1.50 -1.96
C SER A 186 -2.70 0.06 -1.97
N VAL A 187 -2.56 -0.60 -0.81
CA VAL A 187 -1.95 -1.94 -0.72
C VAL A 187 -2.65 -2.99 -1.58
N LEU A 188 -3.97 -2.90 -1.76
CA LEU A 188 -4.72 -3.82 -2.62
C LEU A 188 -4.82 -3.35 -4.07
N SER A 189 -4.27 -2.17 -4.40
CA SER A 189 -4.26 -1.58 -5.74
C SER A 189 -3.01 -1.99 -6.52
N GLU A 190 -2.70 -1.29 -7.61
CA GLU A 190 -1.49 -1.46 -8.42
C GLU A 190 -0.22 -1.49 -7.56
N THR A 191 -0.14 -0.61 -6.55
CA THR A 191 1.07 -0.43 -5.73
C THR A 191 1.50 -1.69 -4.98
N GLY A 192 0.55 -2.47 -4.45
CA GLY A 192 0.84 -3.73 -3.77
C GLY A 192 0.62 -4.97 -4.65
N MET A 193 -0.32 -4.94 -5.60
CA MET A 193 -0.62 -6.11 -6.43
C MET A 193 0.45 -6.41 -7.47
N ILE A 194 1.15 -5.39 -7.97
CA ILE A 194 2.26 -5.60 -8.91
C ILE A 194 3.44 -6.28 -8.21
N PRO A 195 3.94 -5.79 -7.05
CA PRO A 195 4.92 -6.53 -6.27
C PRO A 195 4.44 -7.92 -5.84
N ALA A 196 3.18 -8.07 -5.38
CA ALA A 196 2.60 -9.35 -5.01
C ALA A 196 2.64 -10.37 -6.17
N TYR A 197 2.39 -9.93 -7.40
CA TYR A 197 2.55 -10.77 -8.58
C TYR A 197 4.00 -11.26 -8.76
N PHE A 198 4.98 -10.38 -8.57
CA PHE A 198 6.40 -10.78 -8.62
C PHE A 198 6.85 -11.64 -7.43
N MET A 199 6.13 -11.58 -6.31
CA MET A 199 6.27 -12.51 -5.18
C MET A 199 5.72 -13.91 -5.49
N GLY A 200 5.01 -14.09 -6.61
CA GLY A 200 4.40 -15.36 -7.02
C GLY A 200 2.93 -15.50 -6.61
N LEU A 201 2.30 -14.44 -6.11
CA LEU A 201 0.90 -14.46 -5.66
C LEU A 201 -0.04 -14.28 -6.85
N LYS A 202 -1.18 -15.00 -6.80
CA LYS A 202 -2.28 -14.81 -7.74
C LYS A 202 -3.14 -13.62 -7.27
N ILE A 203 -3.08 -12.51 -8.01
CA ILE A 203 -3.78 -11.25 -7.67
C ILE A 203 -5.29 -11.47 -7.41
N LYS A 204 -5.95 -12.28 -8.24
CA LYS A 204 -7.38 -12.59 -8.09
C LYS A 204 -7.68 -13.29 -6.77
N ASP A 205 -6.84 -14.26 -6.40
CA ASP A 205 -7.02 -15.04 -5.17
C ASP A 205 -6.70 -14.21 -3.93
N PHE A 206 -5.65 -13.37 -4.00
CA PHE A 206 -5.26 -12.47 -2.90
C PHE A 206 -6.37 -11.46 -2.55
N ARG A 207 -7.16 -11.06 -3.56
CA ARG A 207 -8.30 -10.13 -3.38
C ARG A 207 -9.65 -10.83 -3.22
N LYS A 208 -9.67 -12.16 -3.18
CA LYS A 208 -10.91 -12.92 -3.06
C LYS A 208 -11.51 -12.69 -1.67
N ASN A 209 -12.83 -12.55 -1.61
CA ASN A 209 -13.62 -12.47 -0.36
C ASN A 209 -13.26 -11.32 0.59
N ILE A 210 -12.58 -10.26 0.13
CA ILE A 210 -12.27 -9.09 0.98
C ILE A 210 -13.56 -8.49 1.58
N LEU A 211 -14.61 -8.35 0.78
CA LEU A 211 -15.89 -7.80 1.25
C LEU A 211 -16.59 -8.70 2.27
N ASP A 212 -16.38 -10.01 2.20
CA ASP A 212 -17.02 -10.94 3.12
C ASP A 212 -16.46 -10.79 4.54
N TYR A 213 -15.20 -10.37 4.66
CA TYR A 213 -14.59 -10.01 5.95
C TYR A 213 -15.34 -8.85 6.62
N PHE A 214 -15.72 -7.82 5.85
CA PHE A 214 -16.45 -6.67 6.37
C PHE A 214 -17.96 -6.94 6.56
N LYS A 215 -18.53 -7.94 5.88
CA LYS A 215 -19.93 -8.34 6.02
C LYS A 215 -20.17 -9.26 7.23
N LYS A 216 -19.20 -10.10 7.58
CA LYS A 216 -19.32 -11.01 8.72
C LYS A 216 -19.42 -10.22 10.04
N LYS A 217 -20.09 -10.82 11.03
CA LYS A 217 -20.41 -10.28 12.36
C LYS A 217 -19.17 -9.97 13.25
N GLU A 218 -17.98 -9.87 12.67
CA GLU A 218 -16.75 -9.33 13.27
C GLU A 218 -16.75 -7.78 13.32
N LYS A 219 -17.94 -7.16 13.22
CA LYS A 219 -18.20 -5.77 13.69
C LYS A 219 -17.58 -5.49 15.06
N LYS A 220 -17.38 -6.51 15.90
CA LYS A 220 -16.74 -6.40 17.22
C LYS A 220 -15.26 -5.97 17.18
N ILE A 221 -14.47 -6.25 16.14
CA ILE A 221 -13.03 -5.91 16.11
C ILE A 221 -12.85 -4.45 15.68
N VAL A 222 -13.47 -4.06 14.56
CA VAL A 222 -13.42 -2.67 14.06
C VAL A 222 -14.04 -1.70 15.09
N ASN A 223 -15.15 -2.08 15.74
CA ASN A 223 -15.75 -1.26 16.80
C ASN A 223 -14.96 -1.28 18.12
N ARG A 224 -14.04 -2.22 18.33
CA ARG A 224 -13.24 -2.24 19.58
C ARG A 224 -11.95 -1.44 19.46
N GLU A 225 -11.33 -1.37 18.28
CA GLU A 225 -10.03 -0.69 18.12
C GLU A 225 -10.14 0.74 17.58
N CYS A 226 -11.02 1.03 16.61
CA CYS A 226 -11.17 2.39 16.07
C CYS A 226 -11.58 3.41 17.15
N PHE A 227 -12.41 3.01 18.12
CA PHE A 227 -12.81 3.89 19.23
C PHE A 227 -11.75 4.04 20.31
N LYS A 228 -10.86 3.07 20.46
CA LYS A 228 -9.75 3.16 21.44
C LYS A 228 -8.67 4.12 20.96
N ASN A 229 -8.34 4.08 19.66
CA ASN A 229 -7.34 4.97 19.09
C ASN A 229 -7.86 6.40 18.89
N ASN A 230 -9.14 6.58 18.50
CA ASN A 230 -9.69 7.93 18.37
C ASN A 230 -9.81 8.68 19.71
N ARG A 231 -9.98 8.00 20.86
CA ARG A 231 -9.99 8.68 22.18
C ARG A 231 -8.65 9.31 22.56
N ASN A 232 -7.53 8.79 22.05
CA ASN A 232 -6.22 9.40 22.28
C ASN A 232 -5.97 10.60 21.38
N LEU A 233 -6.48 10.61 20.14
CA LEU A 233 -6.43 11.78 19.26
C LEU A 233 -7.32 12.94 19.76
N PHE A 234 -8.52 12.65 20.27
CA PHE A 234 -9.38 13.69 20.82
C PHE A 234 -8.84 14.32 22.11
N LYS A 235 -8.05 13.58 22.91
CA LYS A 235 -7.34 14.17 24.06
C LYS A 235 -6.16 15.06 23.66
N GLN A 236 -5.49 14.76 22.54
CA GLN A 236 -4.42 15.62 22.02
C GLN A 236 -4.94 16.91 21.38
N THR A 237 -6.14 16.91 20.78
CA THR A 237 -6.75 18.13 20.24
C THR A 237 -7.19 19.10 21.35
N ASP A 238 -7.59 18.60 22.53
CA ASP A 238 -7.92 19.45 23.68
C ASP A 238 -6.67 20.05 24.34
N GLN A 239 -5.51 19.36 24.29
CA GLN A 239 -4.22 19.94 24.71
C GLN A 239 -3.65 20.96 23.70
N PHE A 240 -3.92 20.79 22.40
CA PHE A 240 -3.45 21.74 21.38
C PHE A 240 -4.22 23.07 21.42
N ASN A 241 -5.50 23.08 21.81
CA ASN A 241 -6.27 24.31 21.97
C ASN A 241 -5.86 25.14 23.20
N TYR A 242 -5.09 24.58 24.14
CA TYR A 242 -4.52 25.34 25.26
C TYR A 242 -3.23 26.09 24.87
N PHE A 243 -2.54 25.67 23.79
CA PHE A 243 -1.29 26.27 23.32
C PHE A 243 -1.45 27.38 22.27
N ILE A 244 -2.68 27.64 21.79
CA ILE A 244 -2.98 28.72 20.83
C ILE A 244 -3.70 29.90 21.53
N LYS A 245 -3.80 29.87 22.87
CA LYS A 245 -4.37 30.96 23.69
C LYS A 245 -3.44 31.49 24.79
N LEU A 246 -2.13 31.30 24.61
CA LEU A 246 -1.06 32.06 25.25
C LEU A 246 -0.22 32.69 24.13
#